data_AF-A0A8J5Y8G6-F1
#
_entry.id   AF-A0A8J5Y8G6-F1
#
_cell.length_a   1.000
_cell.length_b   1.000
_cell.length_c   1.000
_cell.angle_alpha   90.00
_cell.angle_beta   90.00
_cell.angle_gamma   90.00
#
_symmetry.space_group_name_H-M   'P 1'
#
loop_
_entity.id
_entity.type
_entity.pdbx_description
1 polymer ?
#
loop_
_entity_poly.entity_id
_entity_poly.type
_entity_poly.pdbx_seq_one_letter_code
_entity_poly.pdbx_strand_id
1 'polypeptide(L)'
;MRQVCIVDNLCLEVKYGQKIKRLQLFETMYRKKDGSPMTSEAGEIMEKLKEKKAEYEATASIDSSVNLENIDNRIITKVLGPERYGRVRFQGSSVTPTQYFGSSSQQYMPSGSQAKAKVQRLRDRIAQMQIQRKYEELQQQLEAEAAEREAAVATREAAAAAMAAEQSKKYDDLQLQLQQMMQMFQQSQKSPS
;
A
#
# COMPACT_ATOMS: atom_id res chain seq x y z
N MET A 1 17.22 24.31 50.75
CA MET A 1 17.56 23.21 49.83
C MET A 1 16.28 22.70 49.18
N ARG A 2 16.05 22.95 47.88
CA ARG A 2 14.89 22.42 47.16
C ARG A 2 15.23 20.99 46.73
N GLN A 3 14.75 19.98 47.45
CA GLN A 3 14.79 18.59 46.97
C GLN A 3 13.81 18.47 45.81
N VAL A 4 14.30 18.63 44.59
CA VAL A 4 13.59 18.17 43.40
C VAL A 4 13.63 16.64 43.48
N CYS A 5 12.51 16.00 43.78
CA CYS A 5 12.41 14.56 43.71
C CYS A 5 12.47 14.19 42.22
N ILE A 6 13.65 13.79 41.75
CA ILE A 6 13.81 13.23 40.41
C ILE A 6 13.20 11.83 40.47
N VAL A 7 11.95 11.71 40.05
CA VAL A 7 11.33 10.41 39.81
C VAL A 7 11.45 10.16 38.32
N ASP A 8 12.44 9.35 37.93
CA ASP A 8 12.66 9.01 36.53
C ASP A 8 11.46 8.27 35.96
N ASN A 9 11.15 8.50 34.69
CA ASN A 9 10.02 7.88 33.98
C ASN A 9 10.07 6.34 34.07
N LEU A 10 11.29 5.78 34.02
CA LEU A 10 11.58 4.35 34.21
C LEU A 10 11.19 3.84 35.62
N CYS A 11 11.37 4.66 36.66
CA CYS A 11 11.02 4.33 38.05
C CYS A 11 9.50 4.29 38.24
N LEU A 12 8.75 5.07 37.47
CA LEU A 12 7.29 5.07 37.52
C LEU A 12 6.70 3.90 36.71
N GLU A 13 7.21 3.59 35.52
CA GLU A 13 6.72 2.44 34.73
C GLU A 13 6.90 1.10 35.47
N VAL A 14 8.03 0.92 36.17
CA VAL A 14 8.29 -0.27 37.00
C VAL A 14 7.33 -0.38 38.20
N LYS A 15 6.83 0.74 38.74
CA LYS A 15 5.90 0.74 39.88
C LYS A 15 4.45 0.43 39.50
N TYR A 16 4.01 0.86 38.32
CA TYR A 16 2.61 0.73 37.90
C TYR A 16 2.37 -0.38 36.87
N GLY A 17 3.42 -1.01 36.32
CA GLY A 17 3.31 -2.15 35.39
C GLY A 17 2.59 -1.83 34.08
N GLN A 18 2.32 -0.55 33.80
CA GLN A 18 1.61 -0.05 32.63
C GLN A 18 2.26 1.24 32.13
N LYS A 19 2.20 1.50 30.82
CA LYS A 19 2.64 2.76 30.23
C LYS A 19 1.90 3.93 30.88
N ILE A 20 2.66 4.85 31.45
CA ILE A 20 2.10 6.01 32.15
C ILE A 20 1.66 7.04 31.12
N LYS A 21 0.41 7.47 31.24
CA LYS A 21 -0.13 8.52 30.38
C LYS A 21 0.57 9.85 30.66
N ARG A 22 0.70 10.69 29.64
CA ARG A 22 1.41 11.98 29.75
C ARG A 22 0.79 12.90 30.81
N LEU A 23 -0.54 12.90 30.96
CA LEU A 23 -1.24 13.63 32.03
C LEU A 23 -0.92 13.08 33.43
N GLN A 24 -0.83 11.75 33.57
CA GLN A 24 -0.47 11.12 34.84
C GLN A 24 0.99 11.43 35.21
N LEU A 25 1.88 11.44 34.22
CA LEU A 25 3.27 11.84 34.43
C LEU A 25 3.35 13.28 34.97
N PHE A 26 2.59 14.21 34.38
CA PHE A 26 2.51 15.60 34.88
C PHE A 26 2.00 15.65 36.33
N GLU A 27 0.94 14.93 36.66
CA GLU A 27 0.40 14.87 38.02
C GLU A 27 1.43 14.32 39.03
N THR A 28 2.22 13.32 38.66
CA THR A 28 3.29 12.77 39.54
C THR A 28 4.49 13.70 39.68
N MET A 29 4.90 14.37 38.60
CA MET A 29 6.09 15.24 38.58
C MET A 29 5.89 16.51 39.41
N TYR A 30 4.67 17.03 39.46
CA TYR A 30 4.35 18.28 40.16
C TYR A 30 3.72 18.06 41.55
N ARG A 31 3.70 16.83 42.06
CA ARG A 31 3.26 16.50 43.44
C ARG A 31 4.44 16.18 44.35
N LYS A 32 4.32 16.61 45.62
CA LYS A 32 5.22 16.21 46.72
C LYS A 32 4.97 14.76 47.13
N LYS A 33 5.89 14.21 47.93
CA LYS A 33 5.71 12.87 48.53
C LYS A 33 4.43 12.77 49.38
N ASP A 34 4.01 13.89 49.97
CA ASP A 34 2.80 14.01 50.79
C ASP A 34 1.52 14.16 49.95
N GLY A 35 1.62 14.10 48.62
CA GLY A 35 0.49 14.23 47.69
C GLY A 35 0.03 15.67 47.41
N SER A 36 0.50 16.68 48.14
CA SER A 36 0.19 18.10 47.85
C SER A 36 0.91 18.62 46.59
N PRO A 37 0.36 19.63 45.88
CA PRO A 37 1.04 20.22 44.74
C PRO A 37 2.32 20.96 45.17
N MET A 38 3.33 20.96 44.31
CA MET A 38 4.61 21.60 44.59
C MET A 38 4.48 23.12 44.81
N THR A 39 3.58 23.76 44.06
CA THR A 39 3.25 25.20 44.13
C THR A 39 1.74 25.40 43.96
N SER A 40 1.21 26.55 44.40
CA SER A 40 -0.20 26.89 44.19
C SER A 40 -0.57 26.97 42.70
N GLU A 41 0.30 27.58 41.89
CA GLU A 41 0.14 27.65 40.42
C GLU A 41 0.08 26.25 39.78
N ALA A 42 0.93 25.31 40.22
CA ALA A 42 0.86 23.94 39.74
C ALA A 42 -0.46 23.27 40.14
N GLY A 43 -0.98 23.57 41.34
CA GLY A 43 -2.29 23.13 41.79
C GLY A 43 -3.42 23.59 40.86
N GLU A 44 -3.45 24.88 40.52
CA GLU A 44 -4.44 25.46 39.59
C GLU A 44 -4.35 24.84 38.19
N ILE A 45 -3.14 24.60 37.70
CA ILE A 45 -2.91 23.95 36.40
C ILE A 45 -3.40 22.50 36.41
N MET A 46 -3.14 21.75 37.50
CA MET A 46 -3.61 20.38 37.64
C MET A 46 -5.14 20.30 37.68
N GLU A 47 -5.80 21.27 38.31
CA GLU A 47 -7.26 21.36 38.34
C GLU A 47 -7.83 21.61 36.95
N LYS A 48 -7.27 22.57 36.20
CA LYS A 48 -7.66 22.85 34.80
C LYS A 48 -7.45 21.64 33.88
N LEU A 49 -6.37 20.89 34.08
CA LEU A 49 -6.13 19.65 33.31
C LEU A 49 -7.18 18.58 33.61
N LYS A 50 -7.62 18.45 34.88
CA LYS A 50 -8.67 17.49 35.28
C LYS A 50 -10.03 17.88 34.73
N GLU A 51 -10.39 19.16 34.79
CA GLU A 51 -11.62 19.69 34.22
C GLU A 51 -11.67 19.45 32.71
N LYS A 52 -10.61 19.81 31.98
CA LYS A 52 -10.54 19.59 30.52
C LYS A 52 -10.56 18.11 30.16
N LYS A 53 -9.96 17.25 30.98
CA LYS A 53 -10.04 15.80 30.77
C LYS A 53 -11.48 15.30 30.86
N ALA A 54 -12.25 15.73 31.87
CA ALA A 54 -13.65 15.35 32.03
C ALA A 54 -14.52 15.85 30.86
N GLU A 55 -14.30 17.10 30.39
CA GLU A 55 -14.97 17.66 29.21
C GLU A 55 -14.69 16.81 27.96
N TYR A 56 -13.43 16.45 27.72
CA TYR A 56 -13.05 15.67 26.55
C TYR A 56 -13.52 14.22 26.60
N GLU A 57 -13.52 13.58 27.78
CA GLU A 57 -14.02 12.22 27.95
C GLU A 57 -15.53 12.13 27.68
N ALA A 58 -16.29 13.15 28.09
CA ALA A 58 -17.70 13.29 27.74
C ALA A 58 -17.92 13.41 26.21
N THR A 59 -17.03 14.12 25.50
CA THR A 59 -17.10 14.24 24.04
C THR A 59 -16.58 13.02 23.28
N ALA A 60 -15.58 12.31 23.82
CA ALA A 60 -15.01 11.11 23.21
C ALA A 60 -16.01 9.94 23.21
N SER A 61 -16.97 9.96 24.15
CA SER A 61 -18.14 9.07 24.14
C SER A 61 -19.02 9.24 22.89
N ILE A 62 -18.90 10.33 22.13
CA ILE A 62 -19.76 10.66 20.99
C ILE A 62 -19.08 10.32 19.65
N ASP A 63 -17.75 10.43 19.55
CA ASP A 63 -17.00 10.20 18.30
C ASP A 63 -15.90 9.17 18.54
N SER A 64 -16.18 7.91 18.19
CA SER A 64 -15.33 6.74 18.44
C SER A 64 -14.03 6.71 17.62
N SER A 65 -13.68 7.79 16.94
CA SER A 65 -12.56 7.89 16.00
C SER A 65 -11.30 8.56 16.59
N VAL A 66 -11.37 9.11 17.80
CA VAL A 66 -10.29 9.93 18.35
C VAL A 66 -9.27 9.05 19.10
N ASN A 67 -8.05 8.97 18.56
CA ASN A 67 -6.93 8.23 19.18
C ASN A 67 -6.62 8.76 20.60
N LEU A 68 -6.67 7.88 21.61
CA LEU A 68 -6.50 8.21 23.04
C LEU A 68 -5.21 8.99 23.34
N GLU A 69 -4.10 8.67 22.69
CA GLU A 69 -2.81 9.33 22.90
C GLU A 69 -2.78 10.77 22.34
N ASN A 70 -3.67 11.06 21.39
CA ASN A 70 -3.85 12.40 20.83
C ASN A 70 -4.66 13.30 21.78
N ILE A 71 -5.56 12.73 22.57
CA ILE A 71 -6.42 13.48 23.50
C ILE A 71 -5.58 14.10 24.62
N ASP A 72 -4.72 13.31 25.28
CA ASP A 72 -3.86 13.82 26.36
C ASP A 72 -2.93 14.94 25.87
N ASN A 73 -2.34 14.77 24.69
CA ASN A 73 -1.49 15.79 24.06
C ASN A 73 -2.28 17.06 23.71
N ARG A 74 -3.51 16.92 23.22
CA ARG A 74 -4.42 18.04 22.93
C ARG A 74 -4.84 18.78 24.20
N ILE A 75 -5.11 18.07 25.29
CA ILE A 75 -5.44 18.67 26.59
C ILE A 75 -4.24 19.46 27.13
N ILE A 76 -3.06 18.85 27.14
CA ILE A 76 -1.83 19.47 27.63
C ILE A 76 -1.49 20.73 26.81
N THR A 77 -1.57 20.66 25.48
CA THR A 77 -1.30 21.82 24.62
C THR A 77 -2.31 22.95 24.79
N LYS A 78 -3.57 22.64 25.15
CA LYS A 78 -4.57 23.67 25.46
C LYS A 78 -4.32 24.39 26.79
N VAL A 79 -3.83 23.67 27.80
CA VAL A 79 -3.62 24.25 29.15
C VAL A 79 -2.23 24.87 29.29
N LEU A 80 -1.18 24.17 28.86
CA LEU A 80 0.23 24.60 28.99
C LEU A 80 0.77 25.33 27.75
N GLY A 81 0.04 25.29 26.64
CA GLY A 81 0.49 25.79 25.34
C GLY A 81 1.29 24.74 24.55
N PRO A 82 1.62 25.04 23.28
CA PRO A 82 2.48 24.18 22.47
C PRO A 82 3.82 23.94 23.17
N GLU A 83 4.27 22.69 23.17
CA GLU A 83 5.54 22.30 23.76
C GLU A 83 6.68 23.09 23.10
N ARG A 84 7.24 24.04 23.85
CA ARG A 84 8.36 24.84 23.37
C ARG A 84 9.62 24.03 23.60
N TYR A 85 10.18 23.45 22.54
CA TYR A 85 11.50 22.84 22.55
C TYR A 85 12.55 23.90 22.92
N GLY A 86 12.84 24.04 24.22
CA GLY A 86 13.96 24.82 24.70
C GLY A 86 15.26 24.06 24.46
N ARG A 87 16.28 24.75 23.92
CA ARG A 87 17.67 24.26 23.97
C ARG A 87 17.98 23.97 25.44
N VAL A 88 18.20 22.70 25.79
CA VAL A 88 18.64 22.30 27.12
C VAL A 88 19.96 22.99 27.39
N ARG A 89 19.92 24.11 28.13
CA ARG A 89 21.12 24.73 28.67
C ARG A 89 21.44 23.97 29.95
N PHE A 90 22.24 22.92 29.82
CA PHE A 90 22.94 22.33 30.96
C PHE A 90 23.71 23.47 31.63
N GLN A 91 23.44 23.77 32.90
CA GLN A 91 24.27 24.68 33.67
C GLN A 91 25.65 24.02 33.76
N GLY A 92 26.62 24.57 33.04
CA GLY A 92 27.94 23.98 32.87
C GLY A 92 28.64 23.76 34.20
N SER A 93 28.87 22.50 34.53
CA SER A 93 29.92 22.04 35.44
C SER A 93 30.39 20.65 35.02
N SER A 94 30.95 20.54 33.81
CA SER A 94 31.89 19.47 33.46
C SER A 94 32.54 19.73 32.09
N VAL A 95 33.86 19.50 32.08
CA VAL A 95 34.86 19.27 31.02
C VAL A 95 34.57 19.88 29.64
N THR A 96 35.45 20.79 29.24
CA THR A 96 35.66 21.26 27.86
C THR A 96 35.55 20.09 26.88
N PRO A 97 34.73 20.15 25.82
CA PRO A 97 34.53 19.04 24.89
C PRO A 97 35.84 18.65 24.21
N THR A 98 36.56 17.69 24.78
CA THR A 98 37.64 16.97 24.12
C THR A 98 36.99 15.89 23.28
N GLN A 99 36.77 16.22 22.00
CA GLN A 99 36.81 15.35 20.82
C GLN A 99 36.41 13.86 20.96
N TYR A 100 35.39 13.51 21.75
CA TYR A 100 35.00 12.11 21.93
C TYR A 100 33.75 11.67 21.13
N PHE A 101 33.03 12.59 20.49
CA PHE A 101 31.96 12.21 19.56
C PHE A 101 32.43 12.39 18.12
N GLY A 102 32.82 11.27 17.50
CA GLY A 102 33.11 11.17 16.07
C GLY A 102 31.90 11.53 15.20
N SER A 103 32.20 11.97 13.98
CA SER A 103 31.29 12.55 12.98
C SER A 103 30.26 11.58 12.38
N SER A 104 29.68 10.66 13.14
CA SER A 104 28.71 9.68 12.61
C SER A 104 27.24 10.06 12.84
N SER A 105 26.92 11.14 13.57
CA SER A 105 25.53 11.51 13.85
C SER A 105 24.85 12.40 12.81
N GLN A 106 25.54 12.85 11.75
CA GLN A 106 24.91 13.61 10.67
C GLN A 106 24.43 12.70 9.55
N GLN A 107 23.47 11.81 9.83
CA GLN A 107 22.84 11.06 8.74
C GLN A 107 21.43 10.53 9.06
N TYR A 108 20.55 11.36 9.62
CA TYR A 108 19.11 11.12 9.48
C TYR A 108 18.28 12.40 9.56
N MET A 109 18.40 13.24 8.52
CA MET A 109 17.27 14.04 8.03
C MET A 109 17.40 14.07 6.51
N PRO A 110 16.63 13.27 5.76
CA PRO A 110 16.67 13.38 4.31
C PRO A 110 16.15 14.77 3.95
N SER A 111 16.98 15.57 3.29
CA SER A 111 16.57 16.90 2.84
C SER A 111 15.32 16.77 1.95
N GLY A 112 14.41 17.74 2.01
CA GLY A 112 13.20 17.71 1.18
C GLY A 112 13.49 17.58 -0.32
N SER A 113 14.67 18.01 -0.78
CA SER A 113 15.19 17.77 -2.13
C SER A 113 15.52 16.30 -2.41
N GLN A 114 16.05 15.56 -1.43
CA GLN A 114 16.33 14.12 -1.54
C GLN A 114 15.05 13.30 -1.67
N ALA A 115 14.00 13.64 -0.91
CA ALA A 115 12.69 13.01 -1.03
C ALA A 115 12.06 13.27 -2.41
N LYS A 116 12.11 14.52 -2.89
CA LYS A 116 11.62 14.88 -4.24
C LYS A 116 12.38 14.15 -5.36
N ALA A 117 13.70 14.06 -5.28
CA ALA A 117 14.51 13.34 -6.27
C ALA A 117 14.20 11.83 -6.30
N LYS A 118 13.96 11.21 -5.14
CA LYS A 118 13.55 9.79 -5.08
C LYS A 118 12.16 9.57 -5.69
N VAL A 119 11.19 10.44 -5.38
CA VAL A 119 9.86 10.36 -5.99
C VAL A 119 9.92 10.53 -7.50
N GLN A 120 10.76 11.43 -8.01
CA GLN A 120 10.92 11.61 -9.46
C GLN A 120 11.50 10.35 -10.11
N ARG A 121 12.57 9.77 -9.56
CA ARG A 121 13.14 8.51 -10.04
C ARG A 121 12.13 7.37 -10.04
N LEU A 122 11.26 7.30 -9.04
CA LEU A 122 10.19 6.31 -8.99
C LEU A 122 9.15 6.54 -10.09
N ARG A 123 8.76 7.78 -10.36
CA ARG A 123 7.87 8.12 -11.48
C ARG A 123 8.47 7.73 -12.82
N ASP A 124 9.74 8.04 -13.04
CA ASP A 124 10.43 7.71 -14.28
C ASP A 124 10.51 6.18 -14.48
N ARG A 125 10.76 5.43 -13.39
CA ARG A 125 10.77 3.96 -13.42
C ARG A 125 9.37 3.36 -13.69
N ILE A 126 8.33 3.94 -13.11
CA ILE A 126 6.94 3.53 -13.38
C ILE A 126 6.58 3.79 -14.85
N ALA A 127 6.96 4.95 -15.38
CA ALA A 127 6.74 5.28 -16.79
C ALA A 127 7.46 4.31 -17.72
N GLN A 128 8.72 3.96 -17.42
CA GLN A 128 9.47 2.96 -18.18
C GLN A 128 8.78 1.59 -18.16
N MET A 129 8.36 1.10 -16.99
CA MET A 129 7.64 -0.18 -16.89
C MET A 129 6.30 -0.15 -17.62
N GLN A 130 5.59 0.98 -17.61
CA GLN A 130 4.33 1.12 -18.36
C GLN A 130 4.55 1.06 -19.87
N ILE A 131 5.63 1.68 -20.37
CA ILE A 131 5.99 1.61 -21.80
C ILE A 131 6.30 0.16 -22.19
N GLN A 132 7.08 -0.55 -21.37
CA GLN A 132 7.47 -1.93 -21.66
C GLN A 132 6.26 -2.88 -21.64
N ARG A 133 5.37 -2.74 -20.66
CA ARG A 133 4.12 -3.53 -20.61
C ARG A 133 3.24 -3.31 -21.84
N LYS A 134 3.09 -2.06 -22.30
CA LYS A 134 2.32 -1.77 -23.52
C LYS A 134 2.93 -2.40 -24.76
N TYR A 135 4.26 -2.49 -24.83
CA TYR A 135 4.94 -3.14 -25.94
C TYR A 135 4.68 -4.65 -25.95
N GLU A 136 4.78 -5.30 -24.79
CA GLU A 136 4.46 -6.73 -24.65
C GLU A 136 2.98 -7.02 -24.96
N GLU A 137 2.06 -6.15 -24.52
CA GLU A 137 0.63 -6.27 -24.80
C GLU A 137 0.32 -6.12 -26.31
N LEU A 138 0.99 -5.19 -26.99
CA LEU A 138 0.89 -5.04 -28.44
C LEU A 138 1.43 -6.28 -29.18
N GLN A 139 2.53 -6.87 -28.71
CA GLN A 139 3.06 -8.11 -29.31
C GLN A 139 2.06 -9.26 -29.19
N GLN A 140 1.47 -9.45 -28.01
CA GLN A 140 0.46 -10.50 -27.79
C GLN A 140 -0.78 -10.31 -28.65
N GLN A 141 -1.25 -9.07 -28.82
CA GLN A 141 -2.39 -8.79 -29.70
C GLN A 141 -2.09 -9.14 -31.15
N LEU A 142 -0.89 -8.83 -31.63
CA LEU A 142 -0.50 -9.09 -33.01
C LEU A 142 -0.35 -10.60 -33.28
N GLU A 143 0.19 -11.35 -32.31
CA GLU A 143 0.24 -12.82 -32.36
C GLU A 143 -1.16 -13.45 -32.30
N ALA A 144 -2.05 -12.95 -31.43
CA ALA A 144 -3.42 -13.43 -31.35
C ALA A 144 -4.20 -13.17 -32.64
N GLU A 145 -4.09 -11.96 -33.21
CA GLU A 145 -4.74 -11.62 -34.47
C GLU A 145 -4.19 -12.46 -35.64
N ALA A 146 -2.89 -12.76 -35.66
CA ALA A 146 -2.29 -13.66 -36.64
C ALA A 146 -2.85 -15.09 -36.52
N ALA A 147 -2.95 -15.63 -35.30
CA ALA A 147 -3.52 -16.96 -35.05
C ALA A 147 -5.00 -17.04 -35.43
N GLU A 148 -5.79 -16.00 -35.15
CA GLU A 148 -7.19 -15.92 -35.56
C GLU A 148 -7.34 -15.89 -37.09
N ARG A 149 -6.47 -15.13 -37.78
CA ARG A 149 -6.45 -15.10 -39.26
C ARG A 149 -6.05 -16.45 -39.84
N GLU A 150 -5.07 -17.13 -39.26
CA GLU A 150 -4.66 -18.48 -39.69
C GLU A 150 -5.80 -19.49 -39.50
N ALA A 151 -6.47 -19.47 -38.35
CA ALA A 151 -7.65 -20.31 -38.10
C ALA A 151 -8.80 -19.99 -39.08
N ALA A 152 -9.02 -18.72 -39.40
CA ALA A 152 -10.02 -18.31 -40.38
C ALA A 152 -9.68 -18.75 -41.81
N VAL A 153 -8.39 -18.83 -42.15
CA VAL A 153 -7.94 -19.37 -43.44
C VAL A 153 -8.09 -20.89 -43.47
N ALA A 154 -7.64 -21.60 -42.44
CA ALA A 154 -7.76 -23.05 -42.35
C ALA A 154 -9.22 -23.52 -42.41
N THR A 155 -10.14 -22.81 -41.76
CA THR A 155 -11.58 -23.11 -41.84
C THR A 155 -12.16 -22.89 -43.23
N ARG A 156 -11.73 -21.83 -43.94
CA ARG A 156 -12.14 -21.59 -45.33
C ARG A 156 -11.57 -22.62 -46.30
N GLU A 157 -10.32 -23.03 -46.14
CA GLU A 157 -9.70 -24.08 -46.94
C GLU A 157 -10.36 -25.43 -46.72
N ALA A 158 -10.65 -25.79 -45.46
CA ALA A 158 -11.38 -27.02 -45.15
C ALA A 158 -12.80 -27.02 -45.76
N ALA A 159 -13.50 -25.89 -45.73
CA ALA A 159 -14.81 -25.75 -46.36
C ALA A 159 -14.72 -25.88 -47.89
N ALA A 160 -13.70 -25.27 -48.52
CA ALA A 160 -13.45 -25.40 -49.95
C ALA A 160 -13.11 -26.85 -50.34
N ALA A 161 -12.29 -27.54 -49.56
CA ALA A 161 -11.94 -28.95 -49.77
C ALA A 161 -13.17 -29.86 -49.60
N ALA A 162 -14.02 -29.61 -48.62
CA ALA A 162 -15.28 -30.35 -48.44
C ALA A 162 -16.22 -30.17 -49.64
N MET A 163 -16.39 -28.93 -50.13
CA MET A 163 -17.18 -28.64 -51.33
C MET A 163 -16.61 -29.33 -52.58
N ALA A 164 -15.29 -29.33 -52.76
CA ALA A 164 -14.64 -30.02 -53.86
C ALA A 164 -14.82 -31.55 -53.80
N ALA A 165 -14.72 -32.13 -52.60
CA ALA A 165 -14.92 -33.56 -52.38
C ALA A 165 -16.38 -33.99 -52.62
N GLU A 166 -17.36 -33.13 -52.33
CA GLU A 166 -18.76 -33.40 -52.71
C GLU A 166 -18.97 -33.36 -54.22
N GLN A 167 -18.32 -32.41 -54.93
CA GLN A 167 -18.41 -32.35 -56.38
C GLN A 167 -17.75 -33.56 -57.05
N SER A 168 -16.61 -34.03 -56.56
CA SER A 168 -15.95 -35.21 -57.12
C SER A 168 -16.84 -36.44 -56.97
N LYS A 169 -17.46 -36.65 -55.81
CA LYS A 169 -18.41 -37.75 -55.60
C LYS A 169 -19.58 -37.73 -56.59
N LYS A 170 -20.18 -36.56 -56.83
CA LYS A 170 -21.26 -36.40 -57.81
C LYS A 170 -20.80 -36.76 -59.22
N TYR A 171 -19.56 -36.42 -59.57
CA TYR A 171 -18.97 -36.73 -60.86
C TYR A 171 -18.66 -38.23 -61.00
N ASP A 172 -18.12 -38.87 -59.95
CA ASP A 172 -17.84 -40.30 -59.90
C ASP A 172 -19.14 -41.13 -60.04
N ASP A 173 -20.22 -40.73 -59.35
CA ASP A 173 -21.54 -41.35 -59.48
C ASP A 173 -22.08 -41.24 -60.92
N LEU A 174 -21.92 -40.07 -61.56
CA LEU A 174 -22.33 -39.86 -62.95
C LEU A 174 -21.54 -40.77 -63.91
N GLN A 175 -20.23 -40.91 -63.70
CA GLN A 175 -19.40 -41.82 -64.49
C GLN A 175 -19.87 -43.28 -64.36
N LEU A 176 -20.20 -43.71 -63.14
CA LEU A 176 -20.72 -45.06 -62.89
C LEU A 176 -22.05 -45.32 -63.61
N GLN A 177 -22.98 -44.36 -63.57
CA GLN A 177 -24.24 -44.45 -64.31
C GLN A 177 -24.02 -44.57 -65.81
N LEU A 178 -23.10 -43.78 -66.38
CA LEU A 178 -22.78 -43.83 -67.80
C LEU A 178 -22.22 -45.21 -68.19
N GLN A 179 -21.36 -45.78 -67.36
CA GLN A 179 -20.78 -47.11 -67.58
C GLN A 179 -21.84 -48.22 -67.60
N GLN A 180 -22.80 -48.18 -66.67
CA GLN A 180 -23.92 -49.12 -66.63
C GLN A 180 -24.79 -49.04 -67.89
N MET A 181 -25.10 -47.83 -68.35
CA MET A 181 -25.88 -47.62 -69.57
C MET A 181 -25.16 -48.19 -70.80
N MET A 182 -23.85 -47.98 -70.89
CA MET A 182 -23.03 -48.49 -71.99
C MET A 182 -22.96 -50.02 -72.00
N GLN A 183 -22.92 -50.66 -70.83
CA GLN A 183 -22.94 -52.12 -70.70
C GLN A 183 -24.30 -52.71 -71.12
N MET A 184 -25.40 -52.11 -70.69
CA MET A 184 -26.75 -52.50 -71.10
C MET A 184 -26.95 -52.36 -72.62
N PHE A 185 -26.46 -51.26 -73.22
CA PHE A 185 -26.54 -51.04 -74.66
C PHE A 185 -25.77 -52.11 -75.46
N GLN A 186 -24.56 -52.48 -75.00
CA GLN A 186 -23.78 -53.56 -75.62
C GLN A 186 -24.46 -54.93 -75.50
N GLN A 187 -25.18 -55.19 -74.41
CA GLN A 187 -25.96 -56.43 -74.26
C GLN A 187 -27.15 -56.47 -75.24
N SER A 188 -27.87 -55.36 -75.42
CA SER A 188 -28.97 -55.28 -76.38
C SER A 188 -28.53 -55.40 -77.85
N GLN A 189 -27.26 -55.07 -78.14
CA GLN A 189 -26.65 -55.24 -79.47
C GLN A 189 -26.18 -56.69 -79.73
N LYS A 190 -26.01 -57.50 -78.68
CA LYS A 190 -25.73 -58.94 -78.80
C LYS A 190 -27.05 -59.69 -78.98
N SER A 191 -27.58 -59.69 -80.20
CA SER A 191 -28.73 -60.53 -80.56
C SER A 191 -28.38 -62.01 -80.30
N PRO A 192 -29.24 -62.79 -79.62
CA PRO A 192 -29.12 -64.24 -79.64
C PRO A 192 -29.45 -64.72 -81.06
N SER A 193 -28.46 -65.33 -81.73
CA SER A 193 -28.66 -66.06 -82.99
C SER A 193 -29.44 -67.34 -82.76
#